data_AF-A0A813E2T8-F1
#
_entry.id   AF-A0A813E2T8-F1
#
_cell.length_a   1.000
_cell.length_b   1.000
_cell.length_c   1.000
_cell.angle_alpha   90.00
_cell.angle_beta   90.00
_cell.angle_gamma   90.00
#
_symmetry.space_group_name_H-M   'P 1'
#
loop_
_entity.id
_entity.type
_entity.pdbx_description
1 polymer ?
#
loop_
_entity_poly.entity_id
_entity_poly.type
_entity_poly.pdbx_seq_one_letter_code
_entity_poly.pdbx_strand_id
1 'polypeptide(L)'
;MAGVYSGASAPFDYCVVTASTPGQASLYKELVQRRVASGLYPSDLKFRFYSDPFGGRVGSGGGTLVALHELFQEEVGRPAIDSETGALDEDGVREFFGHRRVLLLHAGGESRRLPCYVPEGKLFGPLALGQRSPTESCPAVVLDLLLSLYFKYPWAKGEVVLASGDVIVDFDAQTQLFGPEGLAPRGAICGFGKLAPLEQGSRHGVFAFGGSTPDEVSTRQVSDFHQKSTVEVLRRECLVSGASSECCALDTGIFA
;
A
#
# COMPACT_ATOMS: atom_id res chain seq x y z
N MET A 1 13.22 -8.45 18.18
CA MET A 1 12.74 -9.57 17.35
C MET A 1 13.90 -10.07 16.51
N ALA A 2 14.92 -10.67 17.14
CA ALA A 2 15.93 -11.42 16.39
C ALA A 2 15.35 -12.82 16.12
N GLY A 3 15.10 -13.16 14.86
CA GLY A 3 14.75 -14.53 14.45
C GLY A 3 13.27 -14.85 14.14
N VAL A 4 12.41 -13.87 13.83
CA VAL A 4 11.00 -14.19 13.50
C VAL A 4 10.84 -14.84 12.12
N TYR A 5 11.75 -14.55 11.20
CA TYR A 5 11.66 -15.01 9.81
C TYR A 5 12.73 -16.05 9.43
N SER A 6 13.44 -16.65 10.40
CA SER A 6 14.40 -17.73 10.10
C SER A 6 13.64 -18.99 9.68
N GLY A 7 13.32 -19.10 8.39
CA GLY A 7 12.70 -20.27 7.76
C GLY A 7 11.29 -20.05 7.19
N ALA A 8 10.68 -18.87 7.35
CA ALA A 8 9.41 -18.53 6.72
C ALA A 8 9.65 -17.78 5.41
N SER A 9 9.15 -18.30 4.29
CA SER A 9 9.19 -17.58 3.00
C SER A 9 8.31 -16.33 3.08
N ALA A 10 8.79 -15.23 2.51
CA ALA A 10 8.01 -14.00 2.45
C ALA A 10 6.70 -14.22 1.67
N PRO A 11 5.58 -13.66 2.13
CA PRO A 11 4.33 -13.70 1.37
C PRO A 11 4.35 -12.79 0.13
N PHE A 12 5.49 -12.16 -0.15
CA PHE A 12 5.73 -11.24 -1.25
C PHE A 12 7.04 -11.55 -1.95
N ASP A 13 7.05 -11.30 -3.26
CA ASP A 13 8.27 -11.33 -4.04
C ASP A 13 9.01 -9.98 -3.94
N TYR A 14 8.27 -8.87 -3.91
CA TYR A 14 8.83 -7.52 -3.84
C TYR A 14 8.17 -6.64 -2.78
N CYS A 15 8.99 -5.85 -2.09
CA CYS A 15 8.57 -4.66 -1.34
C CYS A 15 9.17 -3.43 -2.00
N VAL A 16 8.35 -2.70 -2.73
CA VAL A 16 8.69 -1.45 -3.41
C VAL A 16 8.37 -0.28 -2.49
N VAL A 17 9.30 0.67 -2.36
CA VAL A 17 9.10 1.89 -1.57
C VAL A 17 9.32 3.10 -2.47
N THR A 18 8.33 3.99 -2.56
CA THR A 18 8.48 5.23 -3.31
C THR A 18 9.09 6.33 -2.44
N ALA A 19 9.92 7.17 -3.02
CA ALA A 19 10.60 8.29 -2.38
C ALA A 19 10.41 9.59 -3.17
N SER A 20 10.53 10.75 -2.51
CA SER A 20 10.42 12.05 -3.20
C SER A 20 11.65 12.38 -4.04
N THR A 21 12.82 11.85 -3.67
CA THR A 21 14.11 12.21 -4.29
C THR A 21 15.04 10.99 -4.40
N PRO A 22 16.00 10.99 -5.34
CA PRO A 22 17.01 9.93 -5.45
C PRO A 22 17.86 9.76 -4.18
N GLY A 23 18.14 10.86 -3.47
CA GLY A 23 18.87 10.82 -2.20
C GLY A 23 18.08 10.10 -1.11
N GLN A 24 16.76 10.33 -1.03
CA GLN A 24 15.89 9.64 -0.09
C GLN A 24 15.76 8.14 -0.44
N ALA A 25 15.62 7.79 -1.73
CA ALA A 25 15.61 6.40 -2.18
C ALA A 25 16.92 5.67 -1.80
N SER A 26 18.06 6.32 -1.98
CA SER A 26 19.38 5.80 -1.59
C SER A 26 19.47 5.56 -0.08
N LEU A 27 19.01 6.51 0.73
CA LEU A 27 18.97 6.36 2.19
C LEU A 27 18.09 5.18 2.62
N TYR A 28 16.90 5.04 2.03
CA TYR A 28 15.99 3.93 2.34
C TYR A 28 16.63 2.57 2.02
N LYS A 29 17.34 2.50 0.89
CA LYS A 29 18.10 1.31 0.50
C LYS A 29 19.14 0.94 1.55
N GLU A 30 19.95 1.89 2.02
CA GLU A 30 20.95 1.64 3.06
C GLU A 30 20.32 1.17 4.39
N LEU A 31 19.23 1.83 4.82
CA LEU A 31 18.53 1.49 6.07
C LEU A 31 17.91 0.08 6.03
N VAL A 32 17.41 -0.36 4.86
CA VAL A 32 16.88 -1.71 4.68
C VAL A 32 17.98 -2.74 4.53
N GLN A 33 19.09 -2.44 3.85
CA GLN A 33 20.22 -3.35 3.73
C GLN A 33 20.79 -3.74 5.10
N ARG A 34 20.89 -2.80 6.04
CA ARG A 34 21.30 -3.10 7.44
C ARG A 34 20.33 -4.07 8.14
N ARG A 35 19.03 -3.93 7.89
CA ARG A 35 17.98 -4.81 8.44
C ARG A 35 18.01 -6.22 7.83
N VAL A 36 18.21 -6.32 6.52
CA VAL A 36 18.41 -7.61 5.83
C VAL A 36 19.69 -8.30 6.35
N ALA A 37 20.80 -7.57 6.45
CA ALA A 37 22.08 -8.11 6.92
C ALA A 37 22.04 -8.59 8.38
N SER A 38 21.16 -8.00 9.21
CA SER A 38 20.93 -8.44 10.60
C SER A 38 19.89 -9.56 10.73
N GLY A 39 19.32 -10.03 9.61
CA GLY A 39 18.30 -11.09 9.60
C GLY A 39 16.93 -10.63 10.11
N LEU A 40 16.67 -9.32 10.16
CA LEU A 40 15.38 -8.78 10.60
C LEU A 40 14.29 -8.99 9.55
N TYR A 41 14.65 -9.03 8.27
CA TYR A 41 13.74 -9.24 7.14
C TYR A 41 14.01 -10.58 6.44
N PRO A 42 12.98 -11.21 5.84
CA PRO A 42 13.17 -12.42 5.04
C PRO A 42 14.18 -12.17 3.90
N SER A 43 15.07 -13.13 3.67
CA SER A 43 16.12 -13.01 2.65
C SER A 43 15.59 -13.15 1.21
N ASP A 44 14.42 -13.76 1.06
CA ASP A 44 13.73 -13.96 -0.22
C ASP A 44 12.88 -12.74 -0.64
N LEU A 45 12.57 -11.82 0.28
CA LEU A 45 11.88 -10.57 -0.03
C LEU A 45 12.81 -9.56 -0.71
N LYS A 46 12.53 -9.24 -1.98
CA LYS A 46 13.31 -8.24 -2.73
C LYS A 46 12.82 -6.83 -2.45
N PHE A 47 13.68 -5.97 -1.90
CA PHE A 47 13.36 -4.56 -1.73
C PHE A 47 13.76 -3.73 -2.96
N ARG A 48 12.91 -2.78 -3.36
CA ARG A 48 13.18 -1.80 -4.43
C ARG A 48 12.79 -0.40 -3.99
N PHE A 49 13.51 0.60 -4.46
CA PHE A 49 13.36 2.00 -4.04
C PHE A 49 13.39 2.89 -5.26
N TYR A 50 12.29 3.58 -5.52
CA TYR A 50 12.15 4.44 -6.69
C TYR A 50 11.78 5.85 -6.26
N SER A 51 12.42 6.85 -6.86
CA SER A 51 12.10 8.24 -6.60
C SER A 51 11.22 8.83 -7.70
N ASP A 52 10.49 9.89 -7.37
CA ASP A 52 9.84 10.74 -8.37
C ASP A 52 10.86 11.20 -9.44
N PRO A 53 10.44 11.35 -10.71
CA PRO A 53 11.31 11.77 -11.80
C PRO A 53 11.81 13.21 -11.63
N PHE A 54 12.90 13.53 -12.34
CA PHE A 54 13.46 14.87 -12.34
C PHE A 54 12.47 15.86 -12.98
N GLY A 55 12.12 16.95 -12.28
CA GLY A 55 11.22 17.99 -12.80
C GLY A 55 9.92 18.20 -12.02
N GLY A 56 9.60 17.32 -11.06
CA GLY A 56 8.48 17.58 -10.15
C GLY A 56 7.90 16.32 -9.54
N ARG A 57 7.00 16.53 -8.57
CA ARG A 57 6.33 15.42 -7.89
C ARG A 57 5.11 14.99 -8.68
N VAL A 58 5.03 13.70 -8.93
CA VAL A 58 4.00 13.07 -9.77
C VAL A 58 2.76 12.64 -8.97
N GLY A 59 2.76 12.88 -7.64
CA GLY A 59 1.70 12.42 -6.73
C GLY A 59 1.75 10.91 -6.50
N SER A 60 0.86 10.37 -5.66
CA SER A 60 0.82 8.93 -5.35
C SER A 60 0.48 8.07 -6.58
N GLY A 61 -0.49 8.50 -7.39
CA GLY A 61 -0.85 7.81 -8.62
C GLY A 61 0.31 7.77 -9.63
N GLY A 62 0.94 8.91 -9.90
CA GLY A 62 2.10 8.94 -10.78
C GLY A 62 3.30 8.19 -10.20
N GLY A 63 3.54 8.28 -8.89
CA GLY A 63 4.60 7.55 -8.20
C GLY A 63 4.39 6.03 -8.24
N THR A 64 3.13 5.57 -8.23
CA THR A 64 2.77 4.17 -8.47
C THR A 64 3.20 3.73 -9.86
N LEU A 65 2.79 4.48 -10.90
CA LEU A 65 3.09 4.14 -12.28
C LEU A 65 4.60 4.14 -12.56
N VAL A 66 5.32 5.13 -12.04
CA VAL A 66 6.79 5.20 -12.12
C VAL A 66 7.42 3.99 -11.45
N ALA A 67 7.03 3.67 -10.22
CA ALA A 67 7.59 2.54 -9.48
C ALA A 67 7.33 1.17 -10.14
N LEU A 68 6.14 0.97 -10.73
CA LEU A 68 5.82 -0.25 -11.47
C LEU A 68 6.58 -0.33 -12.79
N HIS A 69 6.73 0.79 -13.50
CA HIS A 69 7.53 0.88 -14.72
C HIS A 69 9.00 0.54 -14.45
N GLU A 70 9.62 1.16 -13.44
CA GLU A 70 11.01 0.91 -13.07
C GLU A 70 11.23 -0.54 -12.60
N LEU A 71 10.31 -1.08 -11.79
CA LEU A 71 10.37 -2.48 -11.37
C LEU A 71 10.34 -3.44 -12.56
N PHE A 72 9.44 -3.20 -13.52
CA PHE A 72 9.38 -3.99 -14.74
C PHE A 72 10.67 -3.86 -15.54
N GLN A 73 11.13 -2.63 -15.78
CA GLN A 73 12.31 -2.37 -16.59
C GLN A 73 13.57 -3.00 -16.02
N GLU A 74 13.78 -2.92 -14.70
CA GLU A 74 14.93 -3.51 -14.03
C GLU A 74 14.92 -5.04 -14.07
N GLU A 75 13.76 -5.68 -13.90
CA GLU A 75 13.68 -7.14 -13.81
C GLU A 75 13.55 -7.83 -15.17
N VAL A 76 12.95 -7.17 -16.16
CA VAL A 76 12.76 -7.70 -17.52
C VAL A 76 13.88 -7.25 -18.46
N GLY A 77 14.55 -6.13 -18.16
CA GLY A 77 15.67 -5.62 -18.96
C GLY A 77 15.26 -4.83 -20.21
N ARG A 78 13.99 -4.39 -20.28
CA ARG A 78 13.45 -3.51 -21.34
C ARG A 78 12.33 -2.62 -20.77
N PRO A 79 12.10 -1.41 -21.31
CA PRO A 79 11.05 -0.53 -20.78
C PRO A 79 9.66 -1.14 -21.03
N ALA A 80 8.70 -0.84 -20.14
CA ALA A 80 7.31 -1.27 -20.34
C ALA A 80 6.63 -0.43 -21.43
N ILE A 81 7.09 0.80 -21.65
CA ILE A 81 6.56 1.72 -22.66
C ILE A 81 7.65 1.97 -23.69
N ASP A 82 7.35 1.71 -24.95
CA ASP A 82 8.26 1.96 -26.06
C ASP A 82 8.46 3.47 -26.25
N SER A 83 9.73 3.91 -26.33
CA SER A 83 10.08 5.33 -26.37
C SER A 83 9.75 6.02 -27.71
N GLU A 84 9.62 5.27 -28.80
CA GLU A 84 9.36 5.82 -30.13
C GLU A 84 7.86 5.88 -30.43
N THR A 85 7.14 4.81 -30.07
CA THR A 85 5.73 4.60 -30.39
C THR A 85 4.80 4.95 -29.24
N GLY A 86 5.29 4.98 -27.99
CA GLY A 86 4.47 5.15 -26.78
C GLY A 86 3.59 3.94 -26.46
N ALA A 87 3.78 2.81 -27.15
CA ALA A 87 2.99 1.60 -26.92
C ALA A 87 3.41 0.88 -25.63
N LEU A 88 2.42 0.37 -24.89
CA LEU A 88 2.63 -0.45 -23.70
C LEU A 88 2.90 -1.91 -24.13
N ASP A 89 3.95 -2.52 -23.58
CA ASP A 89 4.22 -3.95 -23.66
C ASP A 89 3.24 -4.72 -22.76
N GLU A 90 1.97 -4.75 -23.16
CA GLU A 90 0.87 -5.32 -22.37
C GLU A 90 1.12 -6.78 -21.99
N ASP A 91 1.61 -7.58 -22.93
CA ASP A 91 1.88 -9.00 -22.72
C ASP A 91 3.03 -9.21 -21.74
N GLY A 92 4.14 -8.46 -21.90
CA GLY A 92 5.26 -8.52 -20.97
C GLY A 92 4.86 -8.10 -19.56
N VAL A 93 4.15 -6.97 -19.43
CA VAL A 93 3.66 -6.47 -18.14
C VAL A 93 2.74 -7.50 -17.47
N ARG A 94 1.80 -8.09 -18.23
CA ARG A 94 0.88 -9.12 -17.72
C ARG A 94 1.61 -10.38 -17.26
N GLU A 95 2.59 -10.86 -18.04
CA GLU A 95 3.41 -12.01 -17.68
C GLU A 95 4.23 -11.74 -16.41
N PHE A 96 4.84 -10.55 -16.33
CA PHE A 96 5.68 -10.17 -15.21
C PHE A 96 4.88 -10.05 -13.90
N PHE A 97 3.82 -9.24 -13.89
CA PHE A 97 3.04 -9.00 -12.67
C PHE A 97 2.08 -10.15 -12.35
N GLY A 98 1.56 -10.89 -13.34
CA GLY A 98 0.59 -11.97 -13.13
C GLY A 98 1.09 -13.17 -12.31
N HIS A 99 2.38 -13.22 -12.00
CA HIS A 99 3.00 -14.27 -11.19
C HIS A 99 3.73 -13.75 -9.95
N ARG A 100 3.68 -12.44 -9.68
CA ARG A 100 4.43 -11.80 -8.59
C ARG A 100 3.47 -11.12 -7.62
N ARG A 101 3.80 -11.17 -6.34
CA ARG A 101 3.14 -10.43 -5.27
C ARG A 101 4.00 -9.23 -4.91
N VAL A 102 3.45 -8.04 -5.09
CA VAL A 102 4.19 -6.78 -4.89
C VAL A 102 3.50 -5.95 -3.82
N LEU A 103 4.23 -5.60 -2.75
CA LEU A 103 3.83 -4.53 -1.83
C LEU A 103 4.46 -3.23 -2.30
N LEU A 104 3.67 -2.20 -2.56
CA LEU A 104 4.14 -0.87 -2.91
C LEU A 104 3.75 0.11 -1.80
N LEU A 105 4.75 0.61 -1.08
CA LEU A 105 4.60 1.56 0.01
C LEU A 105 4.96 2.97 -0.46
N HIS A 106 4.01 3.89 -0.39
CA HIS A 106 4.26 5.30 -0.65
C HIS A 106 4.92 5.98 0.56
N ALA A 107 6.21 6.34 0.43
CA ALA A 107 6.95 7.04 1.49
C ALA A 107 7.44 8.45 1.10
N GLY A 108 7.24 8.87 -0.15
CA GLY A 108 7.65 10.19 -0.68
C GLY A 108 6.80 11.40 -0.24
N GLY A 109 6.09 11.32 0.89
CA GLY A 109 5.32 12.44 1.43
C GLY A 109 6.20 13.42 2.21
N GLU A 110 5.94 14.73 2.07
CA GLU A 110 6.81 15.80 2.61
C GLU A 110 6.89 15.88 4.15
N SER A 111 6.27 14.98 4.90
CA SER A 111 6.26 14.95 6.38
C SER A 111 6.06 16.33 7.04
N ARG A 112 5.33 17.25 6.38
CA ARG A 112 5.14 18.66 6.82
C ARG A 112 4.62 18.79 8.25
N ARG A 113 3.91 17.76 8.72
CA ARG A 113 3.29 17.68 10.04
C ARG A 113 4.20 17.04 11.11
N LEU A 114 5.35 16.48 10.72
CA LEU A 114 6.35 15.84 11.58
C LEU A 114 7.77 16.14 11.06
N PRO A 115 8.26 17.39 11.23
CA PRO A 115 9.52 17.85 10.63
C PRO A 115 10.77 17.11 11.14
N CYS A 116 10.72 16.55 12.34
CA CYS A 116 11.83 15.77 12.91
C CYS A 116 12.12 14.46 12.16
N TYR A 117 11.18 13.95 11.35
CA TYR A 117 11.35 12.73 10.54
C TYR A 117 11.59 13.03 9.06
N VAL A 118 11.91 14.28 8.68
CA VAL A 118 12.16 14.64 7.28
C VAL A 118 13.38 13.94 6.66
N PRO A 119 14.52 13.76 7.36
CA PRO A 119 15.70 13.15 6.74
C PRO A 119 15.47 11.67 6.37
N GLU A 120 14.91 10.89 7.30
CA GLU A 120 14.71 9.43 7.17
C GLU A 120 13.29 9.07 6.72
N GLY A 121 12.39 10.04 6.63
CA GLY A 121 10.96 9.83 6.36
C GLY A 121 10.20 9.16 7.51
N LYS A 122 8.87 9.27 7.48
CA LYS A 122 8.00 8.60 8.48
C LYS A 122 8.16 7.08 8.48
N LEU A 123 8.46 6.49 7.32
CA LEU A 123 8.57 5.05 7.16
C LEU A 123 9.71 4.44 8.00
N PHE A 124 10.78 5.20 8.23
CA PHE A 124 11.89 4.81 9.11
C PHE A 124 11.84 5.53 10.46
N GLY A 125 10.72 6.17 10.79
CA GLY A 125 10.50 6.77 12.09
C GLY A 125 10.59 5.69 13.19
N PRO A 126 11.44 5.87 14.23
CA PRO A 126 11.55 4.94 15.34
C PRO A 126 10.20 4.78 16.06
N LEU A 127 9.85 3.53 16.34
CA LEU A 127 8.75 3.19 17.22
C LEU A 127 9.29 3.00 18.62
N ALA A 128 8.60 3.56 19.62
CA ALA A 128 8.88 3.32 21.04
C ALA A 128 8.43 1.92 21.49
N LEU A 129 8.74 0.90 20.68
CA LEU A 129 8.68 -0.49 21.10
C LEU A 129 9.94 -0.70 21.94
N GLY A 130 9.76 -0.96 23.24
CA GLY A 130 10.87 -1.08 24.17
C GLY A 130 12.00 -1.95 23.61
N GLN A 131 13.24 -1.49 23.75
CA GLN A 131 14.43 -2.23 23.36
C GLN A 131 14.34 -3.63 23.96
N ARG A 132 14.20 -4.66 23.12
CA ARG A 132 13.94 -6.02 23.60
C ARG A 132 15.23 -6.73 24.01
N SER A 133 16.35 -6.31 23.46
CA SER A 133 17.69 -6.77 23.83
C SER A 133 18.71 -5.64 23.69
N PRO A 134 19.70 -5.54 24.59
CA PRO A 134 20.87 -4.65 24.42
C PRO A 134 21.73 -4.98 23.18
N THR A 135 21.44 -6.08 22.46
CA THR A 135 22.13 -6.50 21.23
C THR A 135 21.35 -6.21 19.95
N GLU A 136 20.18 -5.54 20.00
CA GLU A 136 19.43 -5.20 18.79
C GLU A 136 20.19 -4.14 17.96
N SER A 137 20.75 -4.57 16.82
CA SER A 137 21.53 -3.72 15.92
C SER A 137 20.70 -2.66 15.18
N CYS A 138 19.38 -2.79 15.16
CA CYS A 138 18.47 -1.88 14.46
C CYS A 138 17.27 -1.57 15.35
N PRO A 139 16.98 -0.29 15.66
CA PRO A 139 15.75 0.06 16.36
C PRO A 139 14.54 -0.23 15.48
N ALA A 140 13.43 -0.59 16.13
CA ALA A 140 12.17 -0.83 15.44
C ALA A 140 11.64 0.46 14.81
N VAL A 141 11.16 0.39 13.57
CA VAL A 141 10.61 1.51 12.81
C VAL A 141 9.25 1.19 12.23
N VAL A 142 8.57 2.20 11.69
CA VAL A 142 7.25 2.04 11.05
C VAL A 142 7.25 0.95 9.97
N LEU A 143 8.29 0.84 9.14
CA LEU A 143 8.42 -0.22 8.14
C LEU A 143 8.35 -1.63 8.75
N ASP A 144 8.99 -1.86 9.90
CA ASP A 144 8.98 -3.18 10.56
C ASP A 144 7.55 -3.58 10.95
N LEU A 145 6.77 -2.60 11.45
CA LEU A 145 5.37 -2.78 11.80
C LEU A 145 4.50 -3.02 10.56
N LEU A 146 4.67 -2.21 9.50
CA LEU A 146 3.90 -2.38 8.26
C LEU A 146 4.14 -3.75 7.63
N LEU A 147 5.40 -4.18 7.49
CA LEU A 147 5.72 -5.51 6.97
C LEU A 147 5.07 -6.62 7.81
N SER A 148 5.10 -6.49 9.15
CA SER A 148 4.48 -7.48 10.05
C SER A 148 2.95 -7.57 9.89
N LEU A 149 2.29 -6.47 9.51
CA LEU A 149 0.84 -6.43 9.27
C LEU A 149 0.50 -6.95 7.87
N TYR A 150 1.20 -6.47 6.84
CA TYR A 150 0.99 -6.92 5.47
C TYR A 150 1.38 -8.39 5.27
N PHE A 151 2.32 -8.94 6.04
CA PHE A 151 2.59 -10.39 5.96
C PHE A 151 1.39 -11.26 6.33
N LYS A 152 0.41 -10.73 7.08
CA LYS A 152 -0.84 -11.41 7.44
C LYS A 152 -1.96 -11.20 6.43
N TYR A 153 -1.79 -10.27 5.50
CA TYR A 153 -2.82 -9.98 4.51
C TYR A 153 -2.99 -11.18 3.56
N PRO A 154 -4.23 -11.52 3.16
CA PRO A 154 -4.50 -12.66 2.30
C PRO A 154 -4.31 -12.31 0.83
N TRP A 155 -3.09 -12.53 0.36
CA TRP A 155 -2.63 -12.25 -1.00
C TRP A 155 -3.27 -13.14 -2.07
N ALA A 156 -3.65 -12.56 -3.19
CA ALA A 156 -3.94 -13.27 -4.43
C ALA A 156 -2.67 -13.42 -5.29
N LYS A 157 -2.67 -14.41 -6.21
CA LYS A 157 -1.58 -14.59 -7.16
C LYS A 157 -1.57 -13.42 -8.15
N GLY A 158 -0.43 -12.78 -8.32
CA GLY A 158 -0.27 -11.66 -9.25
C GLY A 158 -0.82 -10.32 -8.72
N GLU A 159 -1.03 -10.20 -7.41
CA GLU A 159 -1.61 -9.02 -6.78
C GLU A 159 -0.54 -7.96 -6.48
N VAL A 160 -0.87 -6.70 -6.75
CA VAL A 160 -0.05 -5.53 -6.43
C VAL A 160 -0.80 -4.70 -5.40
N VAL A 161 -0.38 -4.74 -4.14
CA VAL A 161 -0.99 -3.92 -3.10
C VAL A 161 -0.28 -2.59 -2.97
N LEU A 162 -1.03 -1.53 -3.18
CA LEU A 162 -0.64 -0.14 -2.97
C LEU A 162 -1.06 0.26 -1.56
N ALA A 163 -0.15 0.84 -0.80
CA ALA A 163 -0.42 1.34 0.54
C ALA A 163 0.38 2.59 0.87
N SER A 164 -0.13 3.39 1.81
CA SER A 164 0.65 4.50 2.36
C SER A 164 1.66 4.02 3.40
N GLY A 165 2.87 4.57 3.37
CA GLY A 165 3.90 4.32 4.37
C GLY A 165 3.65 5.00 5.73
N ASP A 166 2.58 5.78 5.87
CA ASP A 166 2.20 6.46 7.11
C ASP A 166 0.79 6.12 7.64
N VAL A 167 0.13 5.13 7.03
CA VAL A 167 -1.15 4.60 7.49
C VAL A 167 -0.92 3.18 8.00
N ILE A 168 -1.26 2.94 9.26
CA ILE A 168 -1.17 1.62 9.88
C ILE A 168 -2.57 1.02 9.87
N VAL A 169 -2.72 -0.11 9.18
CA VAL A 169 -3.96 -0.89 9.14
C VAL A 169 -3.67 -2.30 9.61
N ASP A 170 -4.45 -2.75 10.59
CA ASP A 170 -4.48 -4.16 10.98
C ASP A 170 -5.62 -4.84 10.24
N PHE A 171 -5.33 -5.99 9.65
CA PHE A 171 -6.30 -6.75 8.88
C PHE A 171 -6.85 -7.86 9.76
N ASP A 172 -8.12 -7.78 10.15
CA ASP A 172 -8.83 -8.98 10.57
C ASP A 172 -9.20 -9.80 9.33
N ALA A 173 -8.18 -10.45 8.76
CA ALA A 173 -8.31 -11.14 7.49
C ALA A 173 -9.43 -12.17 7.53
N GLN A 174 -9.53 -12.94 8.63
CA GLN A 174 -10.45 -14.06 8.78
C GLN A 174 -11.92 -13.64 8.78
N THR A 175 -12.25 -12.46 9.30
CA THR A 175 -13.65 -12.02 9.39
C THR A 175 -14.03 -10.99 8.33
N GLN A 176 -13.07 -10.23 7.80
CA GLN A 176 -13.36 -9.10 6.90
C GLN A 176 -12.95 -9.35 5.45
N LEU A 177 -11.97 -10.24 5.22
CA LEU A 177 -11.43 -10.50 3.89
C LEU A 177 -11.75 -11.90 3.38
N PHE A 178 -12.09 -12.85 4.26
CA PHE A 178 -12.56 -14.18 3.87
C PHE A 178 -14.09 -14.24 3.94
N GLY A 179 -14.72 -14.62 2.84
CA GLY A 179 -16.12 -15.04 2.78
C GLY A 179 -16.27 -16.57 2.90
N PRO A 180 -17.50 -17.10 2.75
CA PRO A 180 -17.80 -18.53 2.89
C PRO A 180 -17.00 -19.44 1.94
N GLU A 181 -16.61 -18.91 0.77
CA GLU A 181 -15.90 -19.65 -0.29
C GLU A 181 -14.39 -19.33 -0.36
N GLY A 182 -13.85 -18.58 0.60
CA GLY A 182 -12.44 -18.17 0.62
C GLY A 182 -12.26 -16.65 0.53
N LEU A 183 -11.16 -16.18 -0.04
CA LEU A 183 -10.88 -14.74 -0.16
C LEU A 183 -12.02 -14.06 -0.91
N ALA A 184 -12.55 -12.96 -0.36
CA ALA A 184 -13.62 -12.19 -0.96
C ALA A 184 -13.24 -11.81 -2.40
N PRO A 185 -14.20 -11.86 -3.35
CA PRO A 185 -13.91 -11.59 -4.75
C PRO A 185 -13.36 -10.17 -4.89
N ARG A 186 -12.23 -10.07 -5.59
CA ARG A 186 -11.56 -8.82 -5.95
C ARG A 186 -11.77 -8.56 -7.43
N GLY A 187 -12.07 -7.32 -7.79
CA GLY A 187 -12.07 -6.86 -9.17
C GLY A 187 -10.64 -6.70 -9.72
N ALA A 188 -10.51 -6.12 -10.91
CA ALA A 188 -9.21 -5.75 -11.47
C ALA A 188 -8.49 -4.68 -10.63
N ILE A 189 -9.26 -3.85 -9.92
CA ILE A 189 -8.79 -2.90 -8.91
C ILE A 189 -9.76 -2.99 -7.73
N CYS A 190 -9.24 -3.18 -6.53
CA CYS A 190 -10.01 -3.27 -5.29
C CYS A 190 -9.49 -2.25 -4.29
N GLY A 191 -10.32 -1.25 -3.95
CA GLY A 191 -10.04 -0.33 -2.84
C GLY A 191 -10.63 -0.84 -1.53
N PHE A 192 -10.03 -0.46 -0.41
CA PHE A 192 -10.55 -0.79 0.92
C PHE A 192 -11.28 0.41 1.54
N GLY A 193 -12.50 0.16 2.01
CA GLY A 193 -13.38 1.16 2.61
C GLY A 193 -13.55 0.94 4.11
N LYS A 194 -13.41 2.00 4.91
CA LYS A 194 -13.80 2.00 6.34
C LYS A 194 -15.14 2.69 6.51
N LEU A 195 -16.10 2.01 7.13
CA LEU A 195 -17.37 2.64 7.51
C LEU A 195 -17.14 3.75 8.54
N ALA A 196 -17.68 4.93 8.28
CA ALA A 196 -17.58 6.07 9.18
C ALA A 196 -18.81 7.00 9.09
N PRO A 197 -19.05 7.82 10.14
CA PRO A 197 -20.08 8.86 10.10
C PRO A 197 -19.84 9.87 8.96
N LEU A 198 -20.93 10.45 8.46
CA LEU A 198 -20.87 11.41 7.34
C LEU A 198 -20.04 12.65 7.67
N GLU A 199 -20.01 13.08 8.93
CA GLU A 199 -19.19 14.20 9.40
C GLU A 199 -17.71 13.92 9.20
N GLN A 200 -17.27 12.68 9.45
CA GLN A 200 -15.91 12.25 9.17
C GLN A 200 -15.69 12.12 7.66
N GLY A 201 -16.68 11.57 6.94
CA GLY A 201 -16.75 11.53 5.47
C GLY A 201 -16.42 12.86 4.81
N SER A 202 -16.99 13.94 5.33
CA SER A 202 -16.86 15.28 4.74
C SER A 202 -15.43 15.84 4.70
N ARG A 203 -14.49 15.19 5.39
CA ARG A 203 -13.08 15.60 5.49
C ARG A 203 -12.13 14.68 4.72
N HIS A 204 -12.65 13.61 4.11
CA HIS A 204 -11.88 12.54 3.48
C HIS A 204 -12.43 12.20 2.09
N GLY A 205 -11.81 11.22 1.44
CA GLY A 205 -12.34 10.57 0.25
C GLY A 205 -13.37 9.52 0.63
N VAL A 206 -14.49 9.47 -0.10
CA VAL A 206 -15.62 8.59 0.16
C VAL A 206 -16.03 7.89 -1.13
N PHE A 207 -16.19 6.56 -1.08
CA PHE A 207 -16.72 5.79 -2.19
C PHE A 207 -18.25 5.91 -2.26
N ALA A 208 -18.76 6.13 -3.47
CA ALA A 208 -20.17 5.98 -3.79
C ALA A 208 -20.40 4.64 -4.48
N PHE A 209 -21.52 3.98 -4.17
CA PHE A 209 -21.85 2.66 -4.70
C PHE A 209 -23.08 2.75 -5.59
N GLY A 210 -23.05 2.04 -6.71
CA GLY A 210 -24.17 1.98 -7.65
C GLY A 210 -25.20 0.94 -7.22
N GLY A 211 -26.44 1.38 -7.00
CA GLY A 211 -27.60 0.50 -6.77
C GLY A 211 -27.67 -0.16 -5.39
N SER A 212 -28.78 -0.85 -5.13
CA SER A 212 -29.00 -1.66 -3.93
C SER A 212 -28.22 -2.98 -4.04
N THR A 213 -26.96 -2.96 -3.64
CA THR A 213 -26.23 -4.21 -3.37
C THR A 213 -26.79 -4.84 -2.10
N PRO A 214 -27.03 -6.16 -2.06
CA PRO A 214 -27.49 -6.84 -0.85
C PRO A 214 -26.54 -6.54 0.31
N ASP A 215 -27.11 -6.32 1.51
CA ASP A 215 -26.37 -5.90 2.70
C ASP A 215 -25.26 -6.89 3.14
N GLU A 216 -25.27 -8.12 2.61
CA GLU A 216 -24.35 -9.21 2.94
C GLU A 216 -23.07 -9.26 2.09
N VAL A 217 -22.90 -8.41 1.07
CA VAL A 217 -21.69 -8.47 0.21
C VAL A 217 -20.59 -7.56 0.74
N SER A 218 -19.44 -8.15 1.10
CA SER A 218 -18.24 -7.46 1.58
C SER A 218 -17.57 -6.60 0.51
N THR A 219 -17.70 -6.96 -0.77
CA THR A 219 -17.18 -6.22 -1.92
C THR A 219 -18.32 -5.57 -2.70
N ARG A 220 -18.25 -4.25 -2.91
CA ARG A 220 -19.27 -3.50 -3.65
C ARG A 220 -18.65 -2.80 -4.86
N GLN A 221 -19.39 -2.73 -5.96
CA GLN A 221 -18.96 -1.98 -7.14
C GLN A 221 -19.04 -0.48 -6.86
N VAL A 222 -17.91 0.20 -6.96
CA VAL A 222 -17.83 1.66 -6.82
C VAL A 222 -18.34 2.30 -8.11
N SER A 223 -19.27 3.24 -7.98
CA SER A 223 -19.83 4.02 -9.10
C SER A 223 -19.23 5.42 -9.21
N ASP A 224 -18.86 6.02 -8.08
CA ASP A 224 -18.28 7.37 -8.03
C ASP A 224 -17.40 7.54 -6.78
N PHE A 225 -16.68 8.67 -6.70
CA PHE A 225 -15.80 9.01 -5.59
C PHE A 225 -15.91 10.49 -5.22
N HIS A 226 -16.13 10.76 -3.94
CA HIS A 226 -16.33 12.11 -3.40
C HIS A 226 -15.17 12.52 -2.52
N GLN A 227 -14.46 13.57 -2.91
CA GLN A 227 -13.36 14.12 -2.13
C GLN A 227 -13.82 15.34 -1.32
N LYS A 228 -13.90 15.19 0.01
CA LYS A 228 -14.22 16.27 0.96
C LYS A 228 -15.53 17.01 0.64
N SER A 229 -16.54 16.26 0.22
CA SER A 229 -17.88 16.78 -0.09
C SER A 229 -18.68 17.07 1.19
N THR A 230 -19.73 17.88 1.09
CA THR A 230 -20.55 18.22 2.26
C THR A 230 -21.36 17.02 2.74
N VAL A 231 -21.79 17.05 4.00
CA VAL A 231 -22.59 15.97 4.60
C VAL A 231 -23.88 15.73 3.82
N GLU A 232 -24.51 16.77 3.27
CA GLU A 232 -25.73 16.66 2.48
C GLU A 232 -25.51 15.91 1.16
N VAL A 233 -24.37 16.15 0.49
CA VAL A 233 -23.99 15.42 -0.73
C VAL A 233 -23.71 13.96 -0.38
N LEU A 234 -22.91 13.71 0.66
CA LEU A 234 -22.59 12.35 1.09
C LEU A 234 -23.83 11.56 1.53
N ARG A 235 -24.79 12.22 2.18
CA ARG A 235 -26.07 11.61 2.56
C ARG A 235 -26.88 11.20 1.33
N ARG A 236 -26.83 11.98 0.25
CA ARG A 236 -27.59 11.69 -0.97
C ARG A 236 -26.94 10.61 -1.82
N GLU A 237 -25.61 10.60 -1.90
CA GLU A 237 -24.87 9.87 -2.94
C GLU A 237 -23.95 8.77 -2.41
N CYS A 238 -23.60 8.78 -1.11
CA CYS A 238 -22.58 7.91 -0.54
C CYS A 238 -23.03 7.12 0.70
N LEU A 239 -24.33 7.03 0.95
CA LEU A 239 -24.84 6.21 2.04
C LEU A 239 -24.61 4.73 1.78
N VAL A 240 -24.04 4.05 2.76
CA VAL A 240 -23.93 2.59 2.75
C VAL A 240 -25.21 1.99 3.33
N SER A 241 -25.98 1.32 2.47
CA SER A 241 -27.16 0.55 2.89
C SER A 241 -26.77 -0.60 3.83
N GLY A 242 -27.66 -0.91 4.79
CA GLY A 242 -27.52 -2.02 5.74
C GLY A 242 -26.90 -1.67 7.09
N ALA A 243 -26.39 -0.44 7.27
CA ALA A 243 -25.86 0.01 8.55
C ALA A 243 -26.96 0.52 9.49
N SER A 244 -26.77 0.33 10.80
CA SER A 244 -27.70 0.80 11.85
C SER A 244 -27.79 2.33 11.96
N SER A 245 -26.85 3.05 11.34
CA SER A 245 -26.75 4.51 11.34
C SER A 245 -26.30 5.02 9.98
N GLU A 246 -26.62 6.26 9.63
CA GLU A 246 -26.10 6.93 8.44
C GLU A 246 -24.57 6.87 8.42
N CYS A 247 -24.01 6.13 7.47
CA CYS A 247 -22.58 5.96 7.34
C CYS A 247 -22.15 5.93 5.87
N CYS A 248 -20.89 6.24 5.65
CA CYS A 248 -20.25 6.24 4.34
C CYS A 248 -18.96 5.40 4.38
N ALA A 249 -18.49 4.94 3.22
CA ALA A 249 -17.25 4.18 3.11
C ALA A 249 -16.07 5.11 2.80
N LEU A 250 -15.24 5.37 3.81
CA LEU A 250 -14.01 6.15 3.67
C LEU A 250 -12.94 5.36 2.94
N ASP A 251 -12.27 6.01 1.99
CA ASP A 251 -11.04 5.50 1.41
C ASP A 251 -9.93 5.38 2.47
N THR A 252 -9.38 4.16 2.60
CA THR A 252 -8.24 3.91 3.50
C THR A 252 -6.89 4.15 2.83
N GLY A 253 -6.86 4.44 1.53
CA GLY A 253 -5.63 4.61 0.75
C GLY A 253 -4.89 3.31 0.50
N ILE A 254 -5.61 2.17 0.53
CA ILE A 254 -5.08 0.84 0.22
C ILE A 254 -5.83 0.33 -1.01
N PHE A 255 -5.08 -0.11 -2.01
CA PHE A 255 -5.60 -0.67 -3.25
C PHE A 255 -4.89 -1.97 -3.56
N ALA A 256 -5.57 -2.90 -4.22
CA ALA A 256 -5.07 -4.21 -4.57
C ALA A 256 -5.56 -4.65 -5.96
#